data_AF-A0A6C0BXB9-F1
#
_entry.id   AF-A0A6C0BXB9-F1
#
_cell.length_a   1.000
_cell.length_b   1.000
_cell.length_c   1.000
_cell.angle_alpha   90.00
_cell.angle_beta   90.00
_cell.angle_gamma   90.00
#
_symmetry.space_group_name_H-M   'P 1'
#
loop_
_entity.id
_entity.type
_entity.pdbx_description
1 polymer ?
#
loop_
_entity_poly.entity_id
_entity_poly.type
_entity_poly.pdbx_seq_one_letter_code
_entity_poly.pdbx_strand_id
1 'polypeptide(L)'
;MEDTIIHNIDNYKIIEYVNKDVYVIENVFDNEFCNKMIDIMDCSRTVKMLFSDINNVECFKVINYTNRDENLHKILDKISLLAIRIIPNVIIMGYCDYELRKVYGETRRHCDGVFSDTIKHPKNQDVDVKTVRSLTFVSIFNDDYDGGIYKFPKQKLEIKLKAGSAILFPPYWTHPHEVSNISKIENGRDYRYIFSTWYLDKFLNLDESKNSEHGDESVVKPDESKPTL
;
A
#
# COMPACT_ATOMS: atom_id res chain seq x y z
N MET A 1 -18.20 10.61 19.63
CA MET A 1 -17.97 9.19 19.31
C MET A 1 -17.71 9.14 17.82
N GLU A 2 -16.72 8.38 17.38
CA GLU A 2 -16.51 8.16 15.95
C GLU A 2 -17.66 7.31 15.43
N ASP A 3 -18.36 7.79 14.41
CA ASP A 3 -19.44 7.04 13.77
C ASP A 3 -18.81 5.88 13.01
N THR A 4 -19.19 4.66 13.39
CA THR A 4 -18.69 3.41 12.80
C THR A 4 -19.85 2.54 12.36
N ILE A 5 -19.65 1.82 11.25
CA ILE A 5 -20.55 0.76 10.79
C ILE A 5 -19.78 -0.56 10.93
N ILE A 6 -20.45 -1.56 11.51
CA ILE A 6 -19.88 -2.90 11.67
C ILE A 6 -20.52 -3.83 10.65
N HIS A 7 -19.71 -4.36 9.74
CA HIS A 7 -20.10 -5.40 8.81
C HIS A 7 -19.62 -6.75 9.33
N ASN A 8 -20.50 -7.75 9.37
CA ASN A 8 -20.13 -9.13 9.71
C ASN A 8 -20.35 -10.01 8.47
N ILE A 9 -19.27 -10.36 7.77
CA ILE A 9 -19.32 -11.05 6.48
C ILE A 9 -18.29 -12.18 6.46
N ASP A 10 -18.71 -13.40 6.12
CA ASP A 10 -17.83 -14.57 5.95
C ASP A 10 -16.85 -14.80 7.12
N ASN A 11 -17.34 -14.58 8.35
CA ASN A 11 -16.66 -14.62 9.66
C ASN A 11 -15.69 -13.47 9.97
N TYR A 12 -15.64 -12.44 9.13
CA TYR A 12 -14.89 -11.22 9.43
C TYR A 12 -15.79 -10.17 10.03
N LYS A 13 -15.27 -9.51 11.07
CA LYS A 13 -15.80 -8.26 11.59
C LYS A 13 -15.02 -7.12 10.95
N ILE A 14 -15.72 -6.30 10.17
CA ILE A 14 -15.15 -5.17 9.45
C ILE A 14 -15.74 -3.90 10.03
N ILE A 15 -14.87 -3.01 10.51
CA ILE A 15 -15.21 -1.71 11.08
C ILE A 15 -14.94 -0.68 10.00
N GLU A 16 -16.01 -0.09 9.49
CA GLU A 16 -15.96 1.06 8.60
C GLU A 16 -16.04 2.34 9.44
N TYR A 17 -15.09 3.24 9.24
CA TYR A 17 -15.14 4.58 9.82
C TYR A 17 -15.88 5.52 8.86
N VAL A 18 -17.09 5.93 9.25
CA VAL A 18 -18.05 6.57 8.34
C VAL A 18 -17.50 7.88 7.79
N ASN A 19 -17.58 8.05 6.47
CA ASN A 19 -17.04 9.19 5.72
C ASN A 19 -15.52 9.38 5.85
N LYS A 20 -14.77 8.31 6.21
CA LYS A 20 -13.30 8.37 6.33
C LYS A 20 -12.56 7.55 5.28
N ASP A 21 -13.25 6.64 4.58
CA ASP A 21 -12.65 5.66 3.67
C ASP A 21 -11.50 4.85 4.32
N VAL A 22 -11.62 4.62 5.63
CA VAL A 22 -10.71 3.78 6.41
C VAL A 22 -11.50 2.62 6.99
N TYR A 23 -10.95 1.42 6.84
CA TYR A 23 -11.61 0.18 7.24
C TYR A 23 -10.63 -0.67 8.05
N VAL A 24 -11.11 -1.28 9.12
CA VAL A 24 -10.34 -2.27 9.91
C VAL A 24 -11.03 -3.61 9.82
N ILE A 25 -10.28 -4.65 9.47
CA ILE A 25 -10.76 -6.03 9.46
C ILE A 25 -10.11 -6.74 10.64
N GLU A 26 -10.91 -7.18 11.61
CA GLU A 26 -10.42 -7.94 12.75
C GLU A 26 -10.24 -9.42 12.39
N ASN A 27 -9.23 -10.04 13.00
CA ASN A 27 -8.94 -11.48 12.87
C ASN A 27 -8.78 -11.94 11.40
N VAL A 28 -8.07 -11.15 10.59
CA VAL A 28 -7.68 -11.57 9.23
C VAL A 28 -6.78 -12.79 9.29
N PHE A 29 -5.83 -12.76 10.23
CA PHE A 29 -4.92 -13.85 10.54
C PHE A 29 -5.15 -14.30 11.98
N ASP A 30 -5.21 -15.61 12.19
CA ASP A 30 -5.25 -16.16 13.55
C ASP A 30 -3.87 -16.11 14.21
N ASN A 31 -3.82 -16.41 15.51
CA ASN A 31 -2.59 -16.38 16.29
C ASN A 31 -1.54 -17.37 15.80
N GLU A 32 -1.96 -18.54 15.30
CA GLU A 32 -1.04 -19.56 14.76
C GLU A 32 -0.33 -19.02 13.52
N PHE A 33 -1.08 -18.42 12.59
CA PHE A 33 -0.53 -17.78 11.41
C PHE A 33 0.36 -16.59 11.77
N CYS A 34 -0.06 -15.72 12.71
CA CYS A 34 0.75 -14.60 13.16
C CYS A 34 2.11 -15.07 13.69
N ASN A 35 2.13 -16.09 14.55
CA ASN A 35 3.35 -16.65 15.11
C ASN A 35 4.24 -17.27 14.02
N LYS A 36 3.65 -18.03 13.09
CA LYS A 36 4.38 -18.58 11.94
C LYS A 36 5.05 -17.47 11.11
N MET A 37 4.35 -16.35 10.87
CA MET A 37 4.92 -15.23 10.11
C MET A 37 6.03 -14.52 10.89
N ILE A 38 5.89 -14.38 12.20
CA ILE A 38 6.94 -13.87 13.10
C ILE A 38 8.20 -14.76 12.99
N ASP A 39 8.05 -16.08 13.13
CA ASP A 39 9.16 -17.04 13.02
C ASP A 39 9.86 -16.94 11.66
N ILE A 40 9.09 -16.79 10.58
CA ILE A 40 9.62 -16.56 9.23
C ILE A 40 10.46 -15.28 9.20
N MET A 41 9.95 -14.16 9.71
CA MET A 41 10.66 -12.88 9.71
C MET A 41 11.91 -12.89 10.61
N ASP A 42 11.90 -13.68 11.68
CA ASP A 42 13.03 -13.85 12.58
C ASP A 42 14.14 -14.71 11.97
N CYS A 43 13.77 -15.74 11.20
CA CYS A 43 14.73 -16.66 10.58
C CYS A 43 15.21 -16.21 9.19
N SER A 44 14.55 -15.21 8.59
CA SER A 44 14.85 -14.79 7.23
C SER A 44 16.01 -13.82 7.13
N ARG A 45 16.66 -13.81 5.97
CA ARG A 45 17.59 -12.73 5.61
C ARG A 45 16.82 -11.43 5.46
N THR A 46 17.41 -10.34 5.93
CA THR A 46 16.79 -9.01 5.88
C THR A 46 17.75 -7.96 5.32
N VAL A 47 17.17 -6.88 4.81
CA VAL A 47 17.87 -5.64 4.47
C VAL A 47 17.41 -4.55 5.42
N LYS A 48 18.36 -3.79 5.99
CA LYS A 48 18.05 -2.63 6.83
C LYS A 48 17.69 -1.44 5.93
N MET A 49 16.57 -0.80 6.23
CA MET A 49 16.11 0.43 5.59
C MET A 49 16.05 1.53 6.65
N LEU A 50 16.67 2.67 6.37
CA LEU A 50 16.71 3.84 7.25
C LEU A 50 15.86 4.96 6.67
N PHE A 51 15.44 5.91 7.50
CA PHE A 51 14.75 7.10 7.02
C PHE A 51 15.55 7.82 5.92
N SER A 52 14.84 8.24 4.89
CA SER A 52 15.37 9.07 3.81
C SER A 52 14.23 9.87 3.18
N ASP A 53 14.53 10.67 2.16
CA ASP A 53 13.51 11.43 1.41
C ASP A 53 12.48 10.54 0.70
N ILE A 54 12.81 9.26 0.51
CA ILE A 54 11.97 8.26 -0.16
C ILE A 54 11.54 7.12 0.76
N ASN A 55 12.01 7.09 2.01
CA ASN A 55 11.70 6.04 2.96
C ASN A 55 11.22 6.61 4.29
N ASN A 56 9.95 6.36 4.59
CA ASN A 56 9.24 6.93 5.75
C ASN A 56 9.25 6.00 6.97
N VAL A 57 10.01 4.91 6.93
CA VAL A 57 10.01 3.86 7.95
C VAL A 57 11.42 3.35 8.19
N GLU A 58 11.86 3.29 9.44
CA GLU A 58 13.05 2.50 9.80
C GLU A 58 12.65 1.03 9.99
N CYS A 59 13.21 0.12 9.20
CA CYS A 59 12.83 -1.29 9.29
C CYS A 59 13.91 -2.26 8.82
N PHE A 60 13.71 -3.53 9.17
CA PHE A 60 14.34 -4.66 8.50
C PHE A 60 13.31 -5.35 7.62
N LYS A 61 13.50 -5.25 6.30
CA LYS A 61 12.64 -5.88 5.30
C LYS A 61 13.19 -7.26 4.95
N VAL A 62 12.33 -8.29 4.97
CA VAL A 62 12.71 -9.62 4.52
C VAL A 62 13.04 -9.60 3.02
N ILE A 63 14.14 -10.24 2.63
CA ILE A 63 14.54 -10.39 1.23
C ILE A 63 14.41 -11.85 0.78
N ASN A 64 14.12 -12.06 -0.50
CA ASN A 64 13.95 -13.38 -1.12
C ASN A 64 12.88 -14.27 -0.47
N TYR A 65 11.90 -13.69 0.23
CA TYR A 65 10.70 -14.42 0.60
C TYR A 65 9.89 -14.61 -0.69
N THR A 66 10.12 -15.74 -1.36
CA THR A 66 9.37 -16.05 -2.57
C THR A 66 7.92 -16.28 -2.18
N ASN A 67 7.06 -15.49 -2.81
CA ASN A 67 5.61 -15.40 -2.68
C ASN A 67 4.92 -16.77 -2.84
N ARG A 68 4.94 -17.63 -1.81
CA ARG A 68 4.55 -19.06 -1.92
C ARG A 68 3.62 -19.56 -0.83
N ASP A 69 3.20 -18.74 0.12
CA ASP A 69 2.21 -19.19 1.09
C ASP A 69 0.81 -19.14 0.45
N GLU A 70 0.33 -20.29 -0.05
CA GLU A 70 -0.99 -20.41 -0.67
C GLU A 70 -2.12 -19.94 0.25
N ASN A 71 -1.98 -20.10 1.57
CA ASN A 71 -3.01 -19.65 2.51
C ASN A 71 -3.04 -18.13 2.57
N LEU A 72 -1.88 -17.48 2.54
CA LEU A 72 -1.80 -16.02 2.46
C LEU A 72 -2.48 -15.48 1.20
N HIS A 73 -2.23 -16.09 0.03
CA HIS A 73 -2.91 -15.71 -1.21
C HIS A 73 -4.43 -15.86 -1.13
N LYS A 74 -4.92 -17.00 -0.61
CA LYS A 74 -6.36 -17.23 -0.40
C LYS A 74 -6.97 -16.18 0.53
N ILE A 75 -6.25 -15.76 1.57
CA ILE A 75 -6.70 -14.70 2.48
C ILE A 75 -6.79 -13.37 1.73
N LEU A 76 -5.74 -12.98 0.99
CA LEU A 76 -5.73 -11.72 0.23
C LEU A 76 -6.83 -11.67 -0.83
N ASP A 77 -7.07 -12.78 -1.53
CA ASP A 77 -8.17 -12.90 -2.50
C ASP A 77 -9.52 -12.72 -1.80
N LYS A 78 -9.72 -13.39 -0.65
CA LYS A 78 -10.95 -13.26 0.14
C LYS A 78 -11.16 -11.83 0.63
N ILE A 79 -10.12 -11.17 1.14
CA ILE A 79 -10.19 -9.76 1.55
C ILE A 79 -10.51 -8.84 0.36
N SER A 80 -9.96 -9.11 -0.83
CA SER A 80 -10.29 -8.33 -2.03
C SER A 80 -11.78 -8.39 -2.37
N LEU A 81 -12.39 -9.58 -2.26
CA LEU A 81 -13.81 -9.78 -2.51
C LEU A 81 -14.69 -9.08 -1.46
N LEU A 82 -14.24 -9.05 -0.20
CA LEU A 82 -14.92 -8.31 0.86
C LEU A 82 -14.82 -6.81 0.64
N ALA A 83 -13.65 -6.29 0.27
CA ALA A 83 -13.44 -4.88 -0.03
C ALA A 83 -14.35 -4.41 -1.17
N ILE A 84 -14.48 -5.20 -2.26
CA ILE A 84 -15.40 -4.90 -3.37
C ILE A 84 -16.86 -4.82 -2.90
N ARG A 85 -17.27 -5.62 -1.90
CA ARG A 85 -18.65 -5.64 -1.41
C ARG A 85 -18.98 -4.45 -0.52
N ILE A 86 -18.01 -3.96 0.26
CA ILE A 86 -18.26 -2.93 1.30
C ILE A 86 -17.85 -1.53 0.87
N ILE A 87 -16.86 -1.38 -0.01
CA ILE A 87 -16.31 -0.08 -0.40
C ILE A 87 -16.98 0.34 -1.71
N PRO A 88 -17.81 1.39 -1.71
CA PRO A 88 -18.50 1.82 -2.93
C PRO A 88 -17.51 2.16 -4.04
N ASN A 89 -17.77 1.66 -5.24
CA ASN A 89 -17.02 1.93 -6.47
C ASN A 89 -15.56 1.47 -6.48
N VAL A 90 -15.09 0.70 -5.50
CA VAL A 90 -13.75 0.11 -5.59
C VAL A 90 -13.76 -1.04 -6.59
N ILE A 91 -12.73 -1.09 -7.43
CA ILE A 91 -12.46 -2.23 -8.31
C ILE A 91 -11.08 -2.76 -7.95
N ILE A 92 -10.99 -4.08 -7.73
CA ILE A 92 -9.74 -4.75 -7.41
C ILE A 92 -9.52 -5.86 -8.43
N MET A 93 -8.37 -5.84 -9.10
CA MET A 93 -7.97 -6.84 -10.10
C MET A 93 -6.83 -7.75 -9.65
N GLY A 94 -6.22 -7.44 -8.51
CA GLY A 94 -5.08 -8.17 -7.96
C GLY A 94 -4.40 -7.33 -6.87
N TYR A 95 -3.18 -7.71 -6.52
CA TYR A 95 -2.35 -7.00 -5.55
C TYR A 95 -0.88 -7.10 -5.95
N CYS A 96 -0.07 -6.15 -5.47
CA CYS A 96 1.38 -6.20 -5.59
C CYS A 96 1.96 -7.38 -4.80
N ASP A 97 3.22 -7.71 -5.08
CA ASP A 97 4.02 -8.46 -4.11
C ASP A 97 3.98 -7.76 -2.74
N TYR A 98 4.01 -8.57 -1.69
CA TYR A 98 3.90 -8.06 -0.33
C TYR A 98 5.26 -7.97 0.35
N GLU A 99 5.30 -7.12 1.38
CA GLU A 99 6.48 -6.88 2.18
C GLU A 99 6.25 -7.37 3.61
N LEU A 100 7.21 -8.15 4.11
CA LEU A 100 7.32 -8.51 5.52
C LEU A 100 8.41 -7.64 6.15
N ARG A 101 8.05 -6.88 7.19
CA ARG A 101 8.93 -5.89 7.79
C ARG A 101 8.88 -5.93 9.31
N LYS A 102 10.06 -5.84 9.94
CA LYS A 102 10.21 -5.45 11.35
C LYS A 102 10.42 -3.95 11.41
N VAL A 103 9.42 -3.21 11.84
CA VAL A 103 9.43 -1.74 11.87
C VAL A 103 9.82 -1.25 13.26
N TYR A 104 10.86 -0.42 13.31
CA TYR A 104 11.38 0.18 14.53
C TYR A 104 10.90 1.62 14.63
N GLY A 105 10.46 1.99 15.83
CA GLY A 105 10.00 3.33 16.10
C GLY A 105 8.73 3.73 15.32
N GLU A 106 8.67 5.02 15.02
CA GLU A 106 7.56 5.64 14.28
C GLU A 106 7.63 5.39 12.78
N THR A 107 6.47 5.48 12.14
CA THR A 107 6.36 5.67 10.70
C THR A 107 6.06 7.14 10.46
N ARG A 108 6.94 7.85 9.75
CA ARG A 108 6.77 9.28 9.44
C ARG A 108 5.56 9.52 8.56
N ARG A 109 4.98 10.71 8.67
CA ARG A 109 3.84 11.12 7.85
C ARG A 109 4.15 11.04 6.37
N HIS A 110 3.33 10.31 5.63
CA HIS A 110 3.45 10.19 4.19
C HIS A 110 2.12 9.82 3.54
N CYS A 111 2.11 9.77 2.21
CA CYS A 111 1.07 9.11 1.43
C CYS A 111 1.75 7.97 0.68
N ASP A 112 1.00 6.92 0.36
CA ASP A 112 1.52 5.85 -0.46
C ASP A 112 1.59 6.31 -1.93
N GLY A 113 2.54 5.74 -2.68
CA GLY A 113 2.65 5.99 -4.12
C GLY A 113 1.39 5.51 -4.85
N VAL A 114 0.97 6.25 -5.87
CA VAL A 114 -0.21 5.95 -6.72
C VAL A 114 0.06 4.73 -7.62
N PHE A 115 1.25 4.68 -8.20
CA PHE A 115 1.64 3.67 -9.18
C PHE A 115 2.49 2.58 -8.52
N SER A 116 2.28 1.35 -8.96
CA SER A 116 3.20 0.22 -8.73
C SER A 116 4.05 -0.03 -9.98
N ASP A 117 4.66 -1.21 -10.06
CA ASP A 117 5.54 -1.61 -11.15
C ASP A 117 4.90 -1.45 -12.53
N THR A 118 5.78 -1.23 -13.50
CA THR A 118 5.45 -1.20 -14.92
C THR A 118 5.22 -2.63 -15.44
N ILE A 119 4.07 -2.88 -16.07
CA ILE A 119 3.76 -4.14 -16.76
C ILE A 119 3.59 -3.92 -18.27
N LYS A 120 3.59 -5.00 -19.06
CA LYS A 120 3.25 -4.92 -20.49
C LYS A 120 1.73 -4.78 -20.69
N HIS A 121 1.33 -3.94 -21.63
CA HIS A 121 -0.08 -3.74 -21.93
C HIS A 121 -0.73 -5.04 -22.45
N PRO A 122 -1.93 -5.43 -21.96
CA PRO A 122 -2.51 -6.74 -22.25
C PRO A 122 -2.78 -7.02 -23.74
N LYS A 123 -3.00 -5.96 -24.53
CA LYS A 123 -3.28 -6.04 -25.98
C LYS A 123 -2.14 -5.55 -26.86
N ASN A 124 -1.12 -4.92 -26.28
CA ASN A 124 0.01 -4.35 -27.03
C ASN A 124 1.27 -4.52 -26.20
N GLN A 125 1.95 -5.65 -26.36
CA GLN A 125 3.09 -6.01 -25.51
C GLN A 125 4.31 -5.09 -25.66
N ASP A 126 4.30 -4.18 -26.65
CA ASP A 126 5.35 -3.17 -26.84
C ASP A 126 5.15 -1.92 -25.96
N VAL A 127 3.97 -1.76 -25.36
CA VAL A 127 3.65 -0.62 -24.49
C VAL A 127 3.74 -1.03 -23.03
N ASP A 128 4.52 -0.25 -22.29
CA ASP A 128 4.60 -0.31 -20.85
C ASP A 128 3.45 0.49 -20.23
N VAL A 129 2.75 -0.11 -19.27
CA VAL A 129 1.66 0.54 -18.53
C VAL A 129 1.91 0.41 -17.05
N LYS A 130 1.64 1.50 -16.32
CA LYS A 130 1.72 1.49 -14.86
C LYS A 130 0.43 0.91 -14.29
N THR A 131 0.60 0.03 -13.31
CA THR A 131 -0.51 -0.43 -12.48
C THR A 131 -0.84 0.63 -11.44
N VAL A 132 -2.13 0.88 -11.22
CA VAL A 132 -2.61 1.87 -10.24
C VAL A 132 -3.04 1.14 -8.97
N ARG A 133 -2.61 1.61 -7.81
CA ARG A 133 -2.98 1.04 -6.52
C ARG A 133 -4.34 1.57 -6.08
N SER A 134 -5.32 0.71 -5.85
CA SER A 134 -6.66 1.08 -5.38
C SER A 134 -6.72 1.24 -3.86
N LEU A 135 -6.11 0.31 -3.12
CA LEU A 135 -6.10 0.30 -1.65
C LEU A 135 -4.74 -0.11 -1.11
N THR A 136 -4.31 0.55 -0.05
CA THR A 136 -3.27 0.06 0.84
C THR A 136 -3.87 -1.00 1.77
N PHE A 137 -3.17 -2.11 1.94
CA PHE A 137 -3.47 -3.14 2.93
C PHE A 137 -2.26 -3.29 3.86
N VAL A 138 -2.47 -3.07 5.16
CA VAL A 138 -1.43 -3.31 6.18
C VAL A 138 -2.01 -4.17 7.30
N SER A 139 -1.33 -5.25 7.65
CA SER A 139 -1.63 -6.10 8.80
C SER A 139 -0.48 -6.07 9.78
N ILE A 140 -0.81 -6.23 11.07
CA ILE A 140 0.18 -6.40 12.13
C ILE A 140 0.13 -7.83 12.69
N PHE A 141 1.26 -8.38 13.08
CA PHE A 141 1.35 -9.73 13.65
C PHE A 141 1.60 -9.73 15.16
N ASN A 142 1.90 -8.57 15.75
CA ASN A 142 2.02 -8.40 17.19
C ASN A 142 1.45 -7.05 17.64
N ASP A 143 0.93 -7.02 18.86
CA ASP A 143 0.33 -5.85 19.53
C ASP A 143 0.73 -5.76 21.02
N ASP A 144 1.79 -6.47 21.42
CA ASP A 144 2.35 -6.55 22.78
C ASP A 144 3.18 -5.32 23.19
N TYR A 145 2.69 -4.13 22.83
CA TYR A 145 3.34 -2.84 23.06
C TYR A 145 2.33 -1.69 23.22
N ASP A 146 2.71 -0.65 23.97
CA ASP A 146 2.02 0.64 23.96
C ASP A 146 2.45 1.49 22.76
N GLY A 147 1.60 2.41 22.29
CA GLY A 147 1.87 3.23 21.11
C GLY A 147 1.48 2.53 19.81
N GLY A 148 2.24 2.71 18.72
CA GLY A 148 1.93 2.08 17.42
C GLY A 148 0.55 2.46 16.87
N ILE A 149 0.10 3.68 17.15
CA ILE A 149 -1.22 4.19 16.76
C ILE A 149 -1.15 4.67 15.31
N TYR A 150 -1.96 4.10 14.44
CA TYR A 150 -2.16 4.59 13.08
C TYR A 150 -2.95 5.89 13.15
N LYS A 151 -2.41 6.96 12.57
CA LYS A 151 -3.04 8.28 12.57
C LYS A 151 -3.30 8.71 11.14
N PHE A 152 -4.52 9.18 10.90
CA PHE A 152 -4.97 9.74 9.64
C PHE A 152 -5.40 11.20 9.90
N PRO A 153 -4.48 12.17 9.84
CA PRO A 153 -4.74 13.53 10.30
C PRO A 153 -5.87 14.25 9.55
N LYS A 154 -6.02 13.98 8.24
CA LYS A 154 -7.12 14.56 7.44
C LYS A 154 -8.48 14.01 7.87
N GLN A 155 -8.52 12.74 8.22
CA GLN A 155 -9.69 12.02 8.70
C GLN A 155 -9.98 12.32 10.18
N LYS A 156 -9.03 12.91 10.92
CA LYS A 156 -9.08 13.09 12.39
C LYS A 156 -9.37 11.77 13.09
N LEU A 157 -8.63 10.74 12.69
CA LEU A 157 -8.84 9.36 13.08
C LEU A 157 -7.54 8.76 13.62
N GLU A 158 -7.62 8.09 14.78
CA GLU A 158 -6.52 7.38 15.41
C GLU A 158 -6.95 5.94 15.72
N ILE A 159 -6.16 4.95 15.29
CA ILE A 159 -6.51 3.52 15.37
C ILE A 159 -5.34 2.74 15.96
N LYS A 160 -5.62 1.97 17.02
CA LYS A 160 -4.73 0.91 17.52
C LYS A 160 -5.22 -0.42 16.97
N LEU A 161 -4.39 -1.08 16.16
CA LEU A 161 -4.71 -2.42 15.66
C LEU A 161 -4.38 -3.48 16.71
N LYS A 162 -5.11 -4.60 16.65
CA LYS A 162 -4.78 -5.84 17.36
C LYS A 162 -3.99 -6.77 16.44
N ALA A 163 -3.19 -7.66 17.01
CA ALA A 163 -2.49 -8.70 16.26
C ALA A 163 -3.47 -9.48 15.37
N GLY A 164 -3.06 -9.76 14.13
CA GLY A 164 -3.88 -10.45 13.14
C GLY A 164 -4.97 -9.58 12.49
N SER A 165 -5.13 -8.32 12.88
CA SER A 165 -6.03 -7.38 12.22
C SER A 165 -5.32 -6.63 11.08
N ALA A 166 -6.10 -6.23 10.08
CA ALA A 166 -5.64 -5.43 8.97
C ALA A 166 -6.38 -4.09 8.86
N ILE A 167 -5.72 -3.09 8.29
CA ILE A 167 -6.30 -1.81 7.93
C ILE A 167 -6.25 -1.62 6.41
N LEU A 168 -7.34 -1.10 5.85
CA LEU A 168 -7.46 -0.75 4.44
C LEU A 168 -7.82 0.73 4.30
N PHE A 169 -7.18 1.40 3.35
CA PHE A 169 -7.43 2.79 3.00
C PHE A 169 -6.89 3.12 1.60
N PRO A 170 -7.42 4.13 0.89
CA PRO A 170 -6.86 4.57 -0.39
C PRO A 170 -5.41 5.08 -0.24
N PRO A 171 -4.47 4.71 -1.13
CA PRO A 171 -3.05 5.07 -0.98
C PRO A 171 -2.74 6.56 -1.21
N TYR A 172 -3.70 7.32 -1.75
CA TYR A 172 -3.49 8.63 -2.36
C TYR A 172 -3.30 9.79 -1.36
N TRP A 173 -3.10 11.01 -1.89
CA TRP A 173 -2.98 12.26 -1.11
C TRP A 173 -4.18 12.57 -0.19
N THR A 174 -5.28 11.84 -0.35
CA THR A 174 -6.48 11.90 0.49
C THR A 174 -6.25 11.27 1.86
N HIS A 175 -5.31 10.33 2.00
CA HIS A 175 -5.06 9.58 3.23
C HIS A 175 -3.59 9.67 3.67
N PRO A 176 -3.07 10.89 3.96
CA PRO A 176 -1.79 11.00 4.62
C PRO A 176 -1.87 10.29 5.96
N HIS A 177 -0.88 9.46 6.25
CA HIS A 177 -0.89 8.62 7.44
C HIS A 177 0.50 8.54 8.07
N GLU A 178 0.52 8.26 9.36
CA GLU A 178 1.70 8.04 10.18
C GLU A 178 1.39 6.97 11.23
N VAL A 179 2.42 6.38 11.82
CA VAL A 179 2.23 5.46 12.96
C VAL A 179 3.10 5.93 14.10
N SER A 180 2.50 6.14 15.28
CA SER A 180 3.23 6.62 16.44
C SER A 180 4.34 5.65 16.85
N ASN A 181 5.37 6.18 17.49
CA ASN A 181 6.37 5.37 18.16
C ASN A 181 5.72 4.39 19.16
N ILE A 182 6.42 3.31 19.50
CA ILE A 182 6.04 2.38 20.55
C ILE A 182 6.85 2.66 21.81
N SER A 183 6.21 2.62 22.99
CA SER A 183 6.80 3.15 24.23
C SER A 183 6.95 2.11 25.35
N LYS A 184 6.26 0.97 25.26
CA LYS A 184 6.30 -0.07 26.30
C LYS A 184 6.65 -1.43 25.71
N ILE A 185 7.53 -2.12 26.42
CA ILE A 185 8.20 -3.33 26.02
C ILE A 185 7.84 -4.41 27.04
N GLU A 186 6.68 -5.06 26.90
CA GLU A 186 6.33 -6.14 27.84
C GLU A 186 7.17 -7.42 27.61
N ASN A 187 7.80 -7.56 26.43
CA ASN A 187 8.57 -8.75 26.03
C ASN A 187 9.95 -8.45 25.41
N GLY A 188 10.56 -7.30 25.71
CA GLY A 188 11.85 -6.92 25.11
C GLY A 188 11.77 -6.39 23.66
N ARG A 189 10.59 -6.44 23.00
CA ARG A 189 10.40 -6.02 21.61
C ARG A 189 10.04 -4.53 21.50
N ASP A 190 10.92 -3.78 20.85
CA ASP A 190 10.76 -2.35 20.50
C ASP A 190 10.40 -2.15 19.00
N TYR A 191 9.79 -3.16 18.39
CA TYR A 191 9.40 -3.17 16.99
C TYR A 191 8.05 -3.84 16.72
N ARG A 192 7.49 -3.51 15.55
CA ARG A 192 6.24 -4.04 15.01
C ARG A 192 6.54 -5.00 13.86
N TYR A 193 5.94 -6.18 13.88
CA TYR A 193 5.93 -7.08 12.73
C TYR A 193 4.74 -6.72 11.85
N ILE A 194 5.02 -6.28 10.64
CA ILE A 194 3.99 -5.87 9.69
C ILE A 194 4.08 -6.65 8.38
N PHE A 195 2.92 -6.84 7.80
CA PHE A 195 2.71 -7.25 6.42
C PHE A 195 2.06 -6.10 5.68
N SER A 196 2.56 -5.76 4.50
CA SER A 196 1.92 -4.74 3.65
C SER A 196 1.90 -5.14 2.19
N THR A 197 0.79 -4.85 1.52
CA THR A 197 0.63 -4.91 0.07
C THR A 197 -0.30 -3.80 -0.40
N TRP A 198 -0.44 -3.65 -1.71
CA TRP A 198 -1.39 -2.74 -2.33
C TRP A 198 -2.27 -3.53 -3.29
N TYR A 199 -3.58 -3.37 -3.16
CA TYR A 199 -4.53 -3.84 -4.16
C TYR A 199 -4.46 -2.95 -5.39
N LEU A 200 -4.71 -3.55 -6.56
CA LEU A 200 -4.58 -2.90 -7.86
C LEU A 200 -5.93 -2.60 -8.47
N ASP A 201 -6.07 -1.39 -8.98
CA ASP A 201 -7.25 -0.91 -9.71
C ASP A 201 -7.26 -1.40 -11.16
N LYS A 202 -8.42 -1.26 -11.81
CA LYS A 202 -8.64 -1.47 -13.24
C LYS A 202 -8.32 -0.20 -14.06
N PHE A 203 -7.20 0.45 -13.78
CA PHE A 203 -6.70 1.54 -14.63
C PHE A 203 -5.41 1.10 -15.32
N LEU A 204 -5.45 1.02 -16.65
CA LEU A 204 -4.27 0.99 -17.49
C LEU A 204 -3.96 2.44 -17.86
N ASN A 205 -2.92 3.02 -17.26
CA ASN A 205 -2.44 4.33 -17.71
C ASN A 205 -1.51 4.09 -18.91
N LEU A 206 -1.95 4.48 -20.11
CA LEU A 206 -1.12 4.48 -21.31
C LEU A 206 -0.11 5.62 -21.15
N ASP A 207 1.18 5.31 -21.02
CA ASP A 207 2.21 6.34 -21.11
C ASP A 207 2.28 6.80 -22.58
N GLU A 208 1.45 7.78 -22.97
CA GLU A 208 1.47 8.39 -24.31
C GLU A 208 2.62 9.39 -24.51
N SER A 209 3.70 9.31 -23.72
CA SER A 209 4.90 10.10 -23.97
C SER A 209 5.77 9.44 -25.04
N LYS A 210 5.29 9.45 -26.29
CA LYS A 210 6.06 9.49 -27.56
C LYS A 210 5.14 9.53 -28.79
N ASN A 211 4.19 10.47 -28.82
CA ASN A 211 3.64 10.98 -30.08
C ASN A 211 3.75 12.52 -30.08
N SER A 212 4.93 13.00 -30.47
CA SER A 212 5.07 14.33 -31.07
C SER A 212 5.75 14.15 -32.43
N GLU A 213 5.02 13.53 -33.36
CA GLU A 213 5.14 13.94 -34.75
C GLU A 213 4.35 15.25 -34.88
N HIS A 214 5.03 16.39 -34.74
CA HIS A 214 4.65 17.55 -35.52
C HIS A 214 5.46 17.48 -36.80
N GLY A 215 4.78 17.14 -37.89
CA GLY A 215 5.29 17.33 -39.23
C GLY A 215 5.60 18.81 -39.43
N ASP A 216 6.84 19.08 -39.78
CA ASP A 216 7.26 20.41 -40.23
C ASP A 216 7.18 20.41 -41.76
N GLU A 217 6.00 20.81 -42.27
CA GLU A 217 5.88 21.32 -43.63
C GLU A 217 6.50 22.73 -43.67
N SER A 218 7.28 22.97 -44.73
CA SER A 218 7.73 24.28 -45.24
C SER A 218 8.99 24.93 -44.62
N VAL A 219 10.16 24.46 -45.07
CA VAL A 219 11.34 25.35 -45.18
C VAL A 219 11.18 26.22 -46.42
N VAL A 220 10.56 27.39 -46.28
CA VAL A 220 10.71 28.49 -47.23
C VAL A 220 12.04 29.19 -46.91
N LYS A 221 13.01 29.09 -47.83
CA LYS A 221 14.28 29.82 -47.74
C LYS A 221 14.02 31.33 -47.94
N PRO A 222 14.65 32.22 -47.16
CA PRO A 222 14.60 33.66 -47.44
C PRO A 222 15.38 33.99 -48.72
N ASP A 223 14.74 34.77 -49.60
CA ASP A 223 15.36 35.40 -50.77
C ASP A 223 16.23 36.58 -50.33
N GLU A 224 17.55 36.37 -50.28
CA GLU A 224 18.54 37.44 -50.14
C GLU A 224 18.76 38.11 -51.50
N SER A 225 17.84 38.98 -51.93
CA SER A 225 18.13 39.93 -53.01
C SER A 225 17.29 41.21 -52.92
N LYS A 226 17.80 42.22 -52.19
CA LYS A 226 18.00 43.60 -52.70
C LYS A 226 18.64 44.52 -51.66
N PRO A 227 19.61 45.37 -52.06
CA PRO A 227 20.27 46.32 -51.17
C PRO A 227 19.38 47.54 -50.91
N THR A 228 19.57 48.17 -49.75
CA THR A 228 19.08 49.54 -49.50
C THR A 228 20.27 50.50 -49.50
N LEU A 229 20.14 51.52 -50.36
CA LEU A 229 21.00 52.68 -50.60
C LEU A 229 22.32 52.44 -51.37
#